data_AF-A0A094AYX3-F1
#
_entry.id   AF-A0A094AYX3-F1
#
_cell.length_a   1.000
_cell.length_b   1.000
_cell.length_c   1.000
_cell.angle_alpha   90.00
_cell.angle_beta   90.00
_cell.angle_gamma   90.00
#
_symmetry.space_group_name_H-M   'P 1'
#
loop_
_entity.id
_entity.type
_entity.pdbx_description
1 polymer ?
#
loop_
_entity_poly.entity_id
_entity_poly.type
_entity_poly.pdbx_seq_one_letter_code
_entity_poly.pdbx_strand_id
1 'polypeptide(L)'
;MPHNRQDEADRYIEAAQKSMAHVAFAVLISPSPCLDGSRLDEDYFCKRGAKEAKAFNLEQILTVLTMMDRGILLAIIDGTLPRRSLTDLQQAVRQERNIPDAIPGIYVNYVADKNGIHPTKKDITSIVEAMEKYIDEFEDVKVFSRVIDYIFKPRDPAQVLLSGEPDGPIRGGISEVGFSINITSRLLNHKKHQESQGVMTLFDACGQHLFPDRYAIQGFPVVRVVNPLVVDMAESLISRLASSYVTWGWGFNANQAGASVQGVNSLSILQASTDQNGKDSWATIEAEASTTGIEEELSLVKDYTAVCRDEMADIIHPHTTLLDADYVAQQRYHAQFKRLRGLASDEADAA
;
A
#
# COMPACT_ATOMS: atom_id res chain seq x y z
N MET A 1 -7.15 20.02 2.26
CA MET A 1 -8.08 18.96 1.79
C MET A 1 -8.06 17.89 2.83
N PRO A 2 -9.22 17.32 3.23
CA PRO A 2 -9.23 16.32 4.28
C PRO A 2 -8.41 15.13 3.79
N HIS A 3 -7.19 14.99 4.33
CA HIS A 3 -6.33 13.85 4.08
C HIS A 3 -6.99 12.65 4.75
N ASN A 4 -7.85 11.91 4.04
CA ASN A 4 -8.54 10.80 4.65
C ASN A 4 -7.70 9.53 4.61
N ARG A 5 -6.53 9.62 5.26
CA ARG A 5 -5.67 8.48 5.56
C ARG A 5 -6.45 7.37 6.25
N GLN A 6 -7.39 7.77 7.10
CA GLN A 6 -8.25 6.84 7.82
C GLN A 6 -9.12 6.03 6.85
N ASP A 7 -9.80 6.69 5.91
CA ASP A 7 -10.59 5.98 4.89
C ASP A 7 -9.72 5.03 4.06
N GLU A 8 -8.50 5.41 3.69
CA GLU A 8 -7.62 4.52 2.94
C GLU A 8 -7.18 3.31 3.79
N ALA A 9 -6.81 3.54 5.05
CA ALA A 9 -6.48 2.45 5.97
C ALA A 9 -7.68 1.51 6.16
N ASP A 10 -8.88 2.06 6.38
CA ASP A 10 -10.12 1.29 6.54
C ASP A 10 -10.44 0.50 5.26
N ARG A 11 -10.26 1.09 4.07
CA ARG A 11 -10.41 0.43 2.77
C ARG A 11 -9.48 -0.78 2.65
N TYR A 12 -8.21 -0.64 3.02
CA TYR A 12 -7.25 -1.73 3.00
C TYR A 12 -7.52 -2.78 4.09
N ILE A 13 -7.95 -2.37 5.29
CA ILE A 13 -8.33 -3.28 6.37
C ILE A 13 -9.54 -4.12 5.95
N GLU A 14 -10.59 -3.51 5.40
CA GLU A 14 -11.76 -4.20 4.89
C GLU A 14 -11.38 -5.21 3.80
N ALA A 15 -10.48 -4.83 2.89
CA ALA A 15 -9.94 -5.73 1.88
C ALA A 15 -9.15 -6.90 2.51
N ALA A 16 -8.28 -6.62 3.47
CA ALA A 16 -7.45 -7.60 4.16
C ALA A 16 -8.25 -8.56 5.07
N GLN A 17 -9.43 -8.13 5.54
CA GLN A 17 -10.40 -9.00 6.21
C GLN A 17 -10.99 -10.04 5.26
N LYS A 18 -11.16 -9.69 3.97
CA LYS A 18 -11.65 -10.61 2.94
C LYS A 18 -10.55 -11.57 2.48
N SER A 19 -9.42 -11.05 1.96
CA SER A 19 -8.25 -11.86 1.53
C SER A 19 -7.09 -10.97 1.06
N MET A 20 -5.90 -11.55 0.86
CA MET A 20 -4.77 -10.85 0.22
C MET A 20 -5.05 -10.43 -1.22
N ALA A 21 -5.84 -11.21 -1.98
CA ALA A 21 -6.24 -10.83 -3.33
C ALA A 21 -7.08 -9.55 -3.33
N HIS A 22 -7.98 -9.38 -2.36
CA HIS A 22 -8.75 -8.15 -2.23
C HIS A 22 -7.86 -6.95 -1.90
N VAL A 23 -6.80 -7.13 -1.09
CA VAL A 23 -5.79 -6.08 -0.86
C VAL A 23 -5.07 -5.74 -2.17
N ALA A 24 -4.64 -6.75 -2.93
CA ALA A 24 -3.97 -6.54 -4.21
C ALA A 24 -4.85 -5.74 -5.20
N PHE A 25 -6.13 -6.09 -5.31
CA PHE A 25 -7.08 -5.32 -6.12
C PHE A 25 -7.26 -3.90 -5.59
N ALA A 26 -7.42 -3.72 -4.27
CA ALA A 26 -7.58 -2.40 -3.67
C ALA A 26 -6.38 -1.50 -3.94
N VAL A 27 -5.16 -2.02 -3.86
CA VAL A 27 -3.93 -1.26 -4.13
C VAL A 27 -3.85 -0.78 -5.57
N LEU A 28 -4.37 -1.55 -6.53
CA LEU A 28 -4.39 -1.19 -7.95
C LEU A 28 -5.52 -0.22 -8.34
N ILE A 29 -6.45 0.11 -7.44
CA ILE A 29 -7.44 1.16 -7.69
C ILE A 29 -6.69 2.51 -7.68
N SER A 30 -6.50 3.08 -8.87
CA SER A 30 -5.82 4.34 -9.11
C SER A 30 -6.66 5.22 -10.06
N PRO A 31 -6.86 6.52 -9.76
CA PRO A 31 -6.45 7.19 -8.52
C PRO A 31 -7.13 6.55 -7.30
N SER A 32 -6.47 6.59 -6.13
CA SER A 32 -7.17 6.12 -4.92
C SER A 32 -8.46 6.92 -4.74
N PRO A 33 -9.59 6.25 -4.40
CA PRO A 33 -10.89 6.90 -4.24
C PRO A 33 -10.91 7.86 -3.05
N CYS A 34 -9.90 7.79 -2.18
CA CYS A 34 -9.74 8.63 -1.00
C CYS A 34 -8.86 9.86 -1.27
N LEU A 35 -8.53 10.16 -2.54
CA LEU A 35 -7.62 11.25 -2.92
C LEU A 35 -8.31 12.35 -3.72
N ASP A 36 -8.17 13.59 -3.22
CA ASP A 36 -8.46 14.82 -3.96
C ASP A 36 -7.19 15.41 -4.65
N GLY A 37 -6.23 14.56 -5.04
CA GLY A 37 -4.97 14.97 -5.66
C GLY A 37 -4.05 13.80 -6.03
N SER A 38 -2.87 14.08 -6.57
CA SER A 38 -1.91 13.03 -6.97
C SER A 38 -0.99 12.63 -5.82
N ARG A 39 -1.07 11.38 -5.34
CA ARG A 39 -0.02 10.74 -4.53
C ARG A 39 1.21 10.46 -5.40
N LEU A 40 2.40 10.43 -4.80
CA LEU A 40 3.68 10.26 -5.53
C LEU A 40 3.74 8.99 -6.38
N ASP A 41 3.00 7.95 -5.98
CA ASP A 41 2.98 6.65 -6.63
C ASP A 41 1.72 6.43 -7.50
N GLU A 42 0.85 7.43 -7.67
CA GLU A 42 -0.37 7.23 -8.48
C GLU A 42 -0.05 6.84 -9.91
N ASP A 43 0.86 7.56 -10.56
CA ASP A 43 1.26 7.23 -11.93
C ASP A 43 1.87 5.82 -12.02
N TYR A 44 2.65 5.42 -11.02
CA TYR A 44 3.26 4.09 -10.94
C TYR A 44 2.21 2.97 -10.93
N PHE A 45 1.20 3.09 -10.07
CA PHE A 45 0.15 2.08 -9.96
C PHE A 45 -0.93 2.21 -11.03
N CYS A 46 -1.18 3.39 -11.58
CA CYS A 46 -2.05 3.60 -12.75
C CYS A 46 -1.52 2.82 -13.96
N LYS A 47 -0.23 2.97 -14.28
CA LYS A 47 0.44 2.22 -15.36
C LYS A 47 0.38 0.72 -15.14
N ARG A 48 0.55 0.26 -13.90
CA ARG A 48 0.51 -1.17 -13.53
C ARG A 48 -0.90 -1.75 -13.43
N GLY A 49 -1.90 -0.90 -13.22
CA GLY A 49 -3.32 -1.24 -13.25
C GLY A 49 -3.93 -1.28 -14.65
N ALA A 50 -3.20 -0.83 -15.68
CA ALA A 50 -3.62 -0.89 -17.07
C ALA A 50 -3.94 -2.33 -17.50
N LYS A 51 -4.93 -2.49 -18.38
CA LYS A 51 -5.52 -3.79 -18.73
C LYS A 51 -4.48 -4.81 -19.18
N GLU A 52 -3.47 -4.35 -19.90
CA GLU A 52 -2.40 -5.15 -20.49
C GLU A 52 -1.40 -5.65 -19.44
N ALA A 53 -1.17 -4.88 -18.38
CA ALA A 53 -0.17 -5.20 -17.34
C ALA A 53 -0.79 -5.70 -16.03
N LYS A 54 -2.12 -5.59 -15.88
CA LYS A 54 -2.83 -5.84 -14.61
C LYS A 54 -2.65 -7.25 -14.07
N ALA A 55 -2.73 -8.27 -14.93
CA ALA A 55 -2.63 -9.66 -14.50
C ALA A 55 -1.24 -9.96 -13.91
N PHE A 56 -0.18 -9.58 -14.62
CA PHE A 56 1.19 -9.71 -14.16
C PHE A 56 1.44 -8.94 -12.85
N ASN A 57 1.01 -7.67 -12.78
CA ASN A 57 1.22 -6.87 -11.57
C ASN A 57 0.41 -7.40 -10.37
N LEU A 58 -0.78 -7.98 -10.59
CA LEU A 58 -1.53 -8.66 -9.54
C LEU A 58 -0.75 -9.84 -8.98
N GLU A 59 -0.13 -10.64 -9.83
CA GLU A 59 0.72 -11.76 -9.43
C GLU A 59 1.92 -11.29 -8.60
N GLN A 60 2.59 -10.22 -9.02
CA GLN A 60 3.71 -9.65 -8.26
C GLN A 60 3.27 -9.12 -6.88
N ILE A 61 2.15 -8.38 -6.83
CA ILE A 61 1.60 -7.88 -5.56
C ILE A 61 1.19 -9.05 -4.65
N LEU A 62 0.51 -10.06 -5.18
CA LEU A 62 0.15 -11.26 -4.43
C LEU A 62 1.37 -12.01 -3.91
N THR A 63 2.43 -12.10 -4.71
CA THR A 63 3.71 -12.67 -4.29
C THR A 63 4.24 -11.92 -3.08
N VAL A 64 4.35 -10.59 -3.13
CA VAL A 64 4.82 -9.80 -1.98
C VAL A 64 3.91 -9.98 -0.76
N LEU A 65 2.59 -9.90 -0.92
CA LEU A 65 1.64 -10.03 0.19
C LEU A 65 1.68 -11.41 0.87
N THR A 66 1.93 -12.48 0.11
CA THR A 66 2.02 -13.84 0.65
C THR A 66 3.34 -14.15 1.34
N MET A 67 4.36 -13.32 1.13
CA MET A 67 5.64 -13.39 1.85
C MET A 67 5.62 -12.72 3.22
N MET A 68 4.49 -12.12 3.61
CA MET A 68 4.34 -11.39 4.87
C MET A 68 3.47 -12.14 5.87
N ASP A 69 3.81 -12.00 7.16
CA ASP A 69 2.86 -12.33 8.21
C ASP A 69 1.61 -11.43 8.11
N ARG A 70 0.43 -12.05 8.10
CA ARG A 70 -0.85 -11.32 7.98
C ARG A 70 -1.07 -10.33 9.13
N GLY A 71 -0.63 -10.69 10.33
CA GLY A 71 -0.72 -9.82 11.50
C GLY A 71 0.12 -8.55 11.33
N ILE A 72 1.35 -8.71 10.85
CA ILE A 72 2.25 -7.62 10.48
C ILE A 72 1.63 -6.74 9.38
N LEU A 73 1.11 -7.32 8.30
CA LEU A 73 0.44 -6.56 7.23
C LEU A 73 -0.69 -5.67 7.76
N LEU A 74 -1.59 -6.25 8.56
CA LEU A 74 -2.71 -5.51 9.17
C LEU A 74 -2.20 -4.39 10.09
N ALA A 75 -1.14 -4.66 10.86
CA ALA A 75 -0.55 -3.66 11.75
C ALA A 75 0.18 -2.54 10.99
N ILE A 76 0.68 -2.79 9.78
CA ILE A 76 1.25 -1.75 8.91
C ILE A 76 0.14 -0.83 8.40
N ILE A 77 -0.92 -1.41 7.86
CA ILE A 77 -2.07 -0.66 7.31
C ILE A 77 -2.71 0.22 8.38
N ASP A 78 -2.95 -0.33 9.57
CA ASP A 78 -3.55 0.39 10.70
C ASP A 78 -2.54 1.31 11.42
N GLY A 79 -1.24 1.14 11.15
CA GLY A 79 -0.18 1.86 11.86
C GLY A 79 -0.07 1.49 13.33
N THR A 80 -0.32 0.24 13.69
CA THR A 80 -0.22 -0.24 15.07
C THR A 80 0.95 -1.19 15.27
N LEU A 81 1.81 -1.37 14.25
CA LEU A 81 2.95 -2.26 14.32
C LEU A 81 3.87 -2.02 15.53
N PRO A 82 4.25 -0.77 15.90
CA PRO A 82 5.05 -0.55 17.11
C PRO A 82 4.41 -1.13 18.36
N ARG A 83 3.12 -0.82 18.61
CA ARG A 83 2.37 -1.31 19.77
C ARG A 83 2.15 -2.83 19.74
N ARG A 84 1.76 -3.37 18.59
CA ARG A 84 1.47 -4.81 18.44
C ARG A 84 2.74 -5.66 18.50
N SER A 85 3.89 -5.11 18.11
CA SER A 85 5.19 -5.77 18.27
C SER A 85 5.59 -6.01 19.74
N LEU A 86 5.01 -5.25 20.67
CA LEU A 86 5.20 -5.42 22.11
C LEU A 86 4.20 -6.39 22.74
N THR A 87 3.17 -6.79 21.99
CA THR A 87 2.06 -7.60 22.47
C THR A 87 1.87 -8.82 21.57
N ASP A 88 0.83 -8.87 20.74
CA ASP A 88 0.40 -10.06 20.02
C ASP A 88 1.29 -10.43 18.82
N LEU A 89 2.05 -9.48 18.26
CA LEU A 89 2.96 -9.71 17.12
C LEU A 89 4.43 -9.85 17.52
N GLN A 90 4.74 -9.91 18.81
CA GLN A 90 6.14 -9.97 19.28
C GLN A 90 6.90 -11.14 18.66
N GLN A 91 6.28 -12.32 18.56
CA GLN A 91 6.93 -13.50 17.99
C GLN A 91 7.16 -13.36 16.48
N ALA A 92 6.16 -12.93 15.71
CA ALA A 92 6.27 -12.74 14.27
C ALA A 92 7.35 -11.71 13.91
N VAL A 93 7.36 -10.56 14.61
CA VAL A 93 8.39 -9.53 14.40
C VAL A 93 9.79 -10.03 14.78
N ARG A 94 9.91 -10.85 15.83
CA ARG A 94 11.20 -11.48 16.18
C ARG A 94 11.65 -12.46 15.10
N GLN A 95 10.75 -13.23 14.51
CA GLN A 95 11.08 -14.13 13.40
C GLN A 95 11.63 -13.34 12.21
N GLU A 96 10.95 -12.27 11.78
CA GLU A 96 11.43 -11.40 10.69
C GLU A 96 12.80 -10.76 10.97
N ARG A 97 13.04 -10.34 12.22
CA ARG A 97 14.33 -9.79 12.67
C ARG A 97 15.45 -10.82 12.70
N ASN A 98 15.12 -12.09 12.96
CA ASN A 98 16.11 -13.16 13.05
C ASN A 98 16.49 -13.74 11.68
N ILE A 99 15.78 -13.36 10.60
CA ILE A 99 16.18 -13.73 9.25
C ILE A 99 17.52 -13.03 8.93
N PRO A 100 18.55 -13.78 8.46
CA PRO A 100 19.85 -13.20 8.14
C PRO A 100 19.76 -12.07 7.12
N ASP A 101 20.62 -11.06 7.26
CA ASP A 101 20.75 -9.95 6.29
C ASP A 101 21.29 -10.37 4.92
N ALA A 102 21.57 -11.67 4.70
CA ALA A 102 21.83 -12.19 3.36
C ALA A 102 20.60 -12.10 2.43
N ILE A 103 19.39 -11.97 3.01
CA ILE A 103 18.16 -11.79 2.24
C ILE A 103 17.73 -10.33 2.35
N PRO A 104 17.70 -9.58 1.22
CA PRO A 104 17.29 -8.20 1.22
C PRO A 104 15.80 -8.10 1.55
N GLY A 105 15.33 -6.91 1.90
CA GLY A 105 13.92 -6.74 2.19
C GLY A 105 13.49 -5.33 2.47
N ILE A 106 12.20 -5.21 2.76
CA ILE A 106 11.54 -3.95 3.06
C ILE A 106 11.41 -3.82 4.57
N TYR A 107 11.65 -2.62 5.05
CA TYR A 107 11.45 -2.23 6.44
C TYR A 107 10.50 -1.05 6.54
N VAL A 108 9.93 -0.89 7.73
CA VAL A 108 9.12 0.28 8.09
C VAL A 108 9.68 0.88 9.36
N ASN A 109 9.95 2.17 9.35
CA ASN A 109 10.25 2.96 10.54
C ASN A 109 9.01 3.73 10.98
N TYR A 110 8.81 3.82 12.28
CA TYR A 110 7.77 4.63 12.89
C TYR A 110 8.36 5.56 13.95
N VAL A 111 7.75 6.73 14.13
CA VAL A 111 7.97 7.52 15.35
C VAL A 111 6.90 7.15 16.36
N ALA A 112 7.32 6.60 17.51
CA ALA A 112 6.42 6.15 18.56
C ALA A 112 7.10 6.16 19.94
N ASP A 113 6.29 6.18 20.99
CA ASP A 113 6.77 6.09 22.38
C ASP A 113 7.20 4.68 22.76
N LYS A 114 7.71 4.51 23.99
CA LYS A 114 8.13 3.20 24.53
C LYS A 114 7.02 2.14 24.58
N ASN A 115 5.75 2.53 24.48
CA ASN A 115 4.59 1.65 24.43
C ASN A 115 4.09 1.42 22.99
N GLY A 116 4.78 1.99 22.00
CA GLY A 116 4.41 1.93 20.60
C GLY A 116 3.24 2.85 20.22
N ILE A 117 2.97 3.88 21.02
CA ILE A 117 1.94 4.89 20.76
C ILE A 117 2.55 6.04 19.96
N HIS A 118 1.91 6.40 18.84
CA HIS A 118 2.37 7.51 18.01
C HIS A 118 2.20 8.86 18.69
N PRO A 119 2.98 9.88 18.27
CA PRO A 119 2.72 11.26 18.63
C PRO A 119 1.25 11.65 18.42
N THR A 120 0.71 12.41 19.37
CA THR A 120 -0.62 13.01 19.22
C THR A 120 -0.59 14.08 18.14
N LYS A 121 -1.76 14.46 17.62
CA LYS A 121 -1.87 15.56 16.65
C LYS A 121 -1.24 16.84 17.18
N LYS A 122 -1.51 17.15 18.46
CA LYS A 122 -0.92 18.29 19.16
C LYS A 122 0.60 18.20 19.23
N ASP A 123 1.15 17.04 19.62
CA ASP A 123 2.59 16.86 19.68
C ASP A 123 3.24 17.06 18.29
N ILE A 124 2.60 16.57 17.23
CA ILE A 124 3.08 16.71 15.85
C ILE A 124 3.08 18.18 15.44
N THR A 125 1.99 18.92 15.69
CA THR A 125 1.94 20.36 15.40
C THR A 125 3.08 21.10 16.09
N SER A 126 3.33 20.83 17.37
CA SER A 126 4.45 21.45 18.10
C SER A 126 5.82 21.07 17.54
N ILE A 127 6.02 19.81 17.13
CA ILE A 127 7.27 19.36 16.49
C ILE A 127 7.49 20.12 15.19
N VAL A 128 6.46 20.24 14.35
CA VAL A 128 6.54 20.93 13.05
C VAL A 128 6.87 22.40 13.24
N GLU A 129 6.20 23.10 14.16
CA GLU A 129 6.49 24.50 14.48
C GLU A 129 7.97 24.68 14.89
N ALA A 130 8.53 23.73 15.65
CA ALA A 130 9.94 23.75 16.00
C ALA A 130 10.86 23.45 14.80
N MET A 131 10.46 22.57 13.88
CA MET A 131 11.21 22.30 12.64
C MET A 131 11.23 23.53 11.73
N GLU A 132 10.09 24.22 11.58
CA GLU A 132 9.98 25.46 10.80
C GLU A 132 10.89 26.55 11.37
N LYS A 133 10.82 26.77 12.69
CA LYS A 133 11.70 27.72 13.37
C LYS A 133 13.17 27.39 13.15
N TYR A 134 13.55 26.11 13.25
CA TYR A 134 14.92 25.68 12.99
C TYR A 134 15.36 25.99 11.55
N ILE A 135 14.52 25.70 10.56
CA ILE A 135 14.85 25.98 9.15
C ILE A 135 14.96 27.48 8.86
N ASP A 136 14.11 28.30 9.48
CA ASP A 136 14.16 29.75 9.33
C ASP A 136 15.45 30.35 9.93
N GLU A 137 15.96 29.74 11.00
CA GLU A 137 17.20 30.16 11.67
C GLU A 137 18.48 29.75 10.89
N PHE A 138 18.46 28.67 10.12
CA PHE A 138 19.65 28.13 9.45
C PHE A 138 19.54 28.09 7.93
N GLU A 139 20.28 28.99 7.26
CA GLU A 139 20.22 29.17 5.80
C GLU A 139 20.55 27.90 4.98
N ASP A 140 21.49 27.10 5.48
CA ASP A 140 21.94 25.85 4.84
C ASP A 140 20.87 24.73 4.88
N VAL A 141 19.82 24.90 5.67
CA VAL A 141 18.77 23.88 5.91
C VAL A 141 17.48 24.22 5.15
N LYS A 142 17.46 25.33 4.39
CA LYS A 142 16.30 25.77 3.59
C LYS A 142 15.83 24.74 2.55
N VAL A 143 16.65 23.77 2.17
CA VAL A 143 16.24 22.66 1.28
C VAL A 143 15.08 21.85 1.86
N PHE A 144 14.97 21.75 3.18
CA PHE A 144 13.90 21.00 3.86
C PHE A 144 12.57 21.77 3.95
N SER A 145 12.57 23.10 3.78
CA SER A 145 11.37 23.95 3.85
C SER A 145 10.24 23.45 2.93
N ARG A 146 10.58 23.11 1.67
CA ARG A 146 9.61 22.59 0.70
C ARG A 146 8.97 21.29 1.17
N VAL A 147 9.74 20.40 1.79
CA VAL A 147 9.21 19.10 2.23
C VAL A 147 8.32 19.29 3.46
N ILE A 148 8.68 20.18 4.38
CA ILE A 148 7.81 20.53 5.52
C ILE A 148 6.51 21.16 5.04
N ASP A 149 6.57 22.09 4.09
CA ASP A 149 5.37 22.69 3.50
C ASP A 149 4.46 21.63 2.89
N TYR A 150 5.02 20.61 2.22
CA TYR A 150 4.22 19.49 1.68
C TYR A 150 3.62 18.59 2.76
N ILE A 151 4.36 18.27 3.82
CA ILE A 151 3.90 17.34 4.85
C ILE A 151 2.90 18.01 5.80
N PHE A 152 3.14 19.28 6.16
CA PHE A 152 2.50 19.89 7.32
C PHE A 152 1.79 21.23 7.05
N LYS A 153 1.94 21.84 5.86
CA LYS A 153 1.09 22.95 5.42
C LYS A 153 0.02 22.47 4.43
N PRO A 154 -1.17 22.10 4.92
CA PRO A 154 -2.28 21.80 4.04
C PRO A 154 -2.59 23.02 3.15
N ARG A 155 -2.86 22.76 1.86
CA ARG A 155 -3.24 23.80 0.87
C ARG A 155 -4.49 24.60 1.23
N ASP A 156 -5.25 24.17 2.24
CA ASP A 156 -6.44 24.85 2.75
C ASP A 156 -6.47 24.80 4.29
N PRO A 157 -6.32 25.94 4.98
CA PRO A 157 -6.39 26.06 6.44
C PRO A 157 -7.75 25.62 7.05
N ALA A 158 -8.83 25.63 6.27
CA ALA A 158 -10.14 25.19 6.73
C ALA A 158 -10.29 23.65 6.78
N GLN A 159 -9.35 22.91 6.17
CA GLN A 159 -9.43 21.46 5.98
C GLN A 159 -8.45 20.67 6.88
N VAL A 160 -7.75 21.35 7.80
CA VAL A 160 -6.82 20.75 8.81
C VAL A 160 -7.54 20.27 10.06
N LEU A 161 -8.87 20.23 10.04
CA LEU A 161 -9.59 19.49 11.07
C LEU A 161 -9.32 18.01 10.84
N LEU A 162 -8.16 17.56 11.35
CA LEU A 162 -7.84 16.18 11.60
C LEU A 162 -9.07 15.57 12.27
N SER A 163 -9.87 14.79 11.54
CA SER A 163 -11.04 14.13 12.11
C SER A 163 -10.61 13.27 13.31
N GLY A 164 -11.36 13.35 14.41
CA GLY A 164 -11.04 12.68 15.69
C GLY A 164 -10.39 13.58 16.74
N GLU A 165 -10.20 13.04 17.94
CA GLU A 165 -9.78 13.81 19.11
C GLU A 165 -8.39 14.44 18.94
N PRO A 166 -8.20 15.74 19.26
CA PRO A 166 -6.91 16.44 19.18
C PRO A 166 -5.78 15.77 19.98
N ASP A 167 -6.14 15.13 21.10
CA ASP A 167 -5.20 14.48 22.00
C ASP A 167 -4.99 12.98 21.69
N GLY A 168 -5.65 12.47 20.64
CA GLY A 168 -5.49 11.09 20.20
C GLY A 168 -4.22 10.87 19.36
N PRO A 169 -3.64 9.66 19.36
CA PRO A 169 -2.59 9.29 18.43
C PRO A 169 -3.13 9.29 16.99
N ILE A 170 -2.27 9.61 16.01
CA ILE A 170 -2.65 9.52 14.60
C ILE A 170 -2.74 8.05 14.18
N ARG A 171 -3.92 7.63 13.68
CA ARG A 171 -4.11 6.30 13.07
C ARG A 171 -3.28 6.19 11.79
N GLY A 172 -2.70 5.01 11.53
CA GLY A 172 -1.68 4.81 10.51
C GLY A 172 -0.25 5.15 10.97
N GLY A 173 -0.09 6.06 11.94
CA GLY A 173 1.22 6.42 12.52
C GLY A 173 2.16 7.15 11.55
N ILE A 174 3.09 7.95 12.05
CA ILE A 174 4.07 8.62 11.17
C ILE A 174 5.13 7.60 10.78
N SER A 175 5.25 7.30 9.48
CA SER A 175 6.06 6.20 8.98
C SER A 175 7.00 6.57 7.83
N GLU A 176 8.07 5.81 7.71
CA GLU A 176 8.98 5.76 6.57
C GLU A 176 9.09 4.30 6.13
N VAL A 177 9.11 4.04 4.83
CA VAL A 177 9.27 2.70 4.26
C VAL A 177 10.47 2.73 3.35
N GLY A 178 11.35 1.74 3.48
CA GLY A 178 12.54 1.65 2.64
C GLY A 178 12.95 0.22 2.34
N PHE A 179 13.75 0.08 1.30
CA PHE A 179 14.45 -1.15 0.93
C PHE A 179 15.87 -1.20 1.51
N SER A 180 16.34 -2.39 1.90
CA SER A 180 17.76 -2.60 2.18
C SER A 180 18.22 -4.03 1.88
N ILE A 181 19.47 -4.14 1.41
CA ILE A 181 20.21 -5.39 1.35
C ILE A 181 20.80 -5.80 2.72
N ASN A 182 20.82 -4.90 3.70
CA ASN A 182 21.28 -5.17 5.07
C ASN A 182 20.36 -4.44 6.05
N ILE A 183 19.19 -5.04 6.29
CA ILE A 183 18.10 -4.41 7.03
C ILE A 183 18.54 -4.09 8.46
N THR A 184 19.25 -5.00 9.14
CA THR A 184 19.66 -4.75 10.53
C THR A 184 20.53 -3.51 10.63
N SER A 185 21.56 -3.39 9.78
CA SER A 185 22.44 -2.22 9.78
C SER A 185 21.68 -0.96 9.39
N ARG A 186 20.78 -1.05 8.40
CA ARG A 186 19.96 0.08 7.97
C ARG A 186 19.05 0.61 9.08
N LEU A 187 18.40 -0.27 9.82
CA LEU A 187 17.56 0.11 10.96
C LEU A 187 18.38 0.73 12.10
N LEU A 188 19.60 0.24 12.34
CA LEU A 188 20.52 0.87 13.32
C LEU A 188 20.99 2.25 12.85
N ASN A 189 21.24 2.42 11.56
CA ASN A 189 21.62 3.70 10.97
C ASN A 189 20.50 4.73 11.16
N HIS A 190 19.24 4.37 10.90
CA HIS A 190 18.10 5.26 11.17
C HIS A 190 18.00 5.68 12.64
N LYS A 191 18.21 4.75 13.60
CA LYS A 191 18.22 5.08 15.03
C LYS A 191 19.35 6.04 15.44
N LYS A 192 20.45 6.06 14.69
CA LYS A 192 21.60 6.94 14.90
C LYS A 192 21.56 8.19 14.01
N HIS A 193 20.49 8.38 13.24
CA HIS A 193 20.36 9.41 12.21
C HIS A 193 21.46 9.40 11.14
N GLN A 194 22.07 8.24 10.90
CA GLN A 194 23.09 8.05 9.87
C GLN A 194 22.40 7.64 8.56
N GLU A 195 22.69 8.32 7.46
CA GLU A 195 22.13 8.03 6.12
C GLU A 195 20.59 7.94 6.08
N SER A 196 19.92 8.55 7.06
CA SER A 196 18.47 8.55 7.20
C SER A 196 17.83 9.61 6.30
N GLN A 197 16.51 9.56 6.13
CA GLN A 197 15.77 10.67 5.53
C GLN A 197 15.91 11.92 6.41
N GLY A 198 16.44 13.00 5.85
CA GLY A 198 16.75 14.21 6.63
C GLY A 198 15.54 14.81 7.34
N VAL A 199 14.34 14.69 6.75
CA VAL A 199 13.08 15.14 7.36
C VAL A 199 12.72 14.32 8.58
N MET A 200 12.88 12.98 8.53
CA MET A 200 12.63 12.12 9.68
C MET A 200 13.65 12.40 10.80
N THR A 201 14.92 12.62 10.44
CA THR A 201 15.96 13.02 11.39
C THR A 201 15.62 14.35 12.07
N LEU A 202 15.21 15.36 11.30
CA LEU A 202 14.83 16.67 11.83
C LEU A 202 13.59 16.56 12.73
N PHE A 203 12.58 15.77 12.31
CA PHE A 203 11.38 15.51 13.10
C PHE A 203 11.73 14.85 14.44
N ASP A 204 12.58 13.81 14.44
CA ASP A 204 12.99 13.13 15.66
C ASP A 204 13.82 14.05 16.57
N ALA A 205 14.73 14.85 16.02
CA ALA A 205 15.53 15.82 16.79
C ALA A 205 14.66 16.89 17.46
N CYS A 206 13.71 17.49 16.74
CA CYS A 206 12.74 18.42 17.31
C CYS A 206 11.81 17.73 18.32
N GLY A 207 11.43 16.48 18.05
CA GLY A 207 10.69 15.63 18.98
C GLY A 207 11.43 15.40 20.30
N GLN A 208 12.73 15.08 20.26
CA GLN A 208 13.57 14.95 21.46
C GLN A 208 13.73 16.27 22.21
N HIS A 209 13.82 17.39 21.49
CA HIS A 209 13.94 18.71 22.11
C HIS A 209 12.69 19.09 22.92
N LEU A 210 11.50 18.85 22.35
CA LEU A 210 10.22 19.22 22.97
C LEU A 210 9.70 18.17 23.96
N PHE A 211 9.95 16.89 23.67
CA PHE A 211 9.46 15.74 24.43
C PHE A 211 10.60 14.77 24.76
N PRO A 212 11.54 15.16 25.65
CA PRO A 212 12.71 14.34 25.96
C PRO A 212 12.35 12.91 26.35
N ASP A 213 13.03 11.94 25.71
CA ASP A 213 12.88 10.50 25.95
C ASP A 213 11.45 9.93 25.74
N ARG A 214 10.54 10.71 25.13
CA ARG A 214 9.15 10.28 24.94
C ARG A 214 8.99 9.49 23.64
N TYR A 215 9.46 10.03 22.54
CA TYR A 215 9.33 9.44 21.20
C TYR A 215 10.68 8.92 20.72
N ALA A 216 10.68 7.93 19.83
CA ALA A 216 11.89 7.48 19.15
C ALA A 216 11.55 6.82 17.81
N ILE A 217 12.53 6.75 16.92
CA ILE A 217 12.44 5.96 15.69
C ILE A 217 12.51 4.46 16.02
N GLN A 218 11.45 3.74 15.65
CA GLN A 218 11.31 2.30 15.83
C GLN A 218 11.19 1.61 14.47
N GLY A 219 12.22 0.82 14.13
CA GLY A 219 12.32 0.10 12.86
C GLY A 219 11.89 -1.37 12.94
N PHE A 220 11.22 -1.83 11.89
CA PHE A 220 10.72 -3.19 11.74
C PHE A 220 11.02 -3.74 10.35
N PRO A 221 11.72 -4.88 10.21
CA PRO A 221 11.66 -5.65 8.96
C PRO A 221 10.24 -6.19 8.79
N VAL A 222 9.68 -6.09 7.58
CA VAL A 222 8.28 -6.47 7.34
C VAL A 222 8.11 -7.46 6.20
N VAL A 223 9.01 -7.47 5.22
CA VAL A 223 9.03 -8.50 4.18
C VAL A 223 10.46 -8.72 3.70
N ARG A 224 10.84 -9.99 3.55
CA ARG A 224 12.08 -10.39 2.90
C ARG A 224 11.79 -10.67 1.44
N VAL A 225 12.52 -10.04 0.54
CA VAL A 225 12.26 -10.10 -0.90
C VAL A 225 13.30 -11.01 -1.54
N VAL A 226 12.92 -12.27 -1.79
CA VAL A 226 13.79 -13.28 -2.40
C VAL A 226 13.89 -13.07 -3.91
N ASN A 227 12.80 -12.63 -4.55
CA ASN A 227 12.81 -12.32 -5.98
C ASN A 227 13.21 -10.85 -6.20
N PRO A 228 14.39 -10.57 -6.77
CA PRO A 228 14.83 -9.20 -7.02
C PRO A 228 13.90 -8.42 -7.95
N LEU A 229 13.14 -9.12 -8.81
CA LEU A 229 12.21 -8.51 -9.77
C LEU A 229 11.00 -7.84 -9.11
N VAL A 230 10.74 -8.12 -7.83
CA VAL A 230 9.59 -7.55 -7.11
C VAL A 230 9.98 -6.53 -6.06
N VAL A 231 11.26 -6.16 -5.97
CA VAL A 231 11.75 -5.26 -4.93
C VAL A 231 11.13 -3.86 -5.05
N ASP A 232 11.07 -3.33 -6.27
CA ASP A 232 10.47 -2.01 -6.53
C ASP A 232 8.97 -1.99 -6.20
N MET A 233 8.27 -3.06 -6.59
CA MET A 233 6.86 -3.29 -6.31
C MET A 233 6.64 -3.45 -4.81
N ALA A 234 7.50 -4.20 -4.12
CA ALA A 234 7.39 -4.42 -2.69
C ALA A 234 7.56 -3.12 -1.91
N GLU A 235 8.60 -2.34 -2.21
CA GLU A 235 8.81 -1.04 -1.54
C GLU A 235 7.63 -0.09 -1.81
N SER A 236 7.14 -0.02 -3.05
CA SER A 236 6.00 0.81 -3.44
C SER A 236 4.69 0.37 -2.79
N LEU A 237 4.42 -0.93 -2.78
CA LEU A 237 3.24 -1.54 -2.17
C LEU A 237 3.20 -1.25 -0.67
N ILE A 238 4.29 -1.50 0.05
CA ILE A 238 4.34 -1.27 1.50
C ILE A 238 4.30 0.22 1.82
N SER A 239 4.95 1.07 1.02
CA SER A 239 4.86 2.54 1.19
C SER A 239 3.42 3.04 1.06
N ARG A 240 2.69 2.50 0.08
CA ARG A 240 1.27 2.82 -0.15
C ARG A 240 0.38 2.35 0.99
N LEU A 241 0.53 1.08 1.41
CA LEU A 241 -0.25 0.49 2.50
C LEU A 241 0.03 1.16 3.85
N ALA A 242 1.28 1.56 4.11
CA ALA A 242 1.68 2.25 5.33
C ALA A 242 1.34 3.76 5.33
N SER A 243 0.91 4.30 4.19
CA SER A 243 0.76 5.75 3.96
C SER A 243 2.03 6.55 4.27
N SER A 244 3.19 6.05 3.84
CA SER A 244 4.48 6.62 4.21
C SER A 244 4.92 7.83 3.39
N TYR A 245 4.16 8.25 2.37
CA TYR A 245 4.56 9.36 1.50
C TYR A 245 4.36 10.74 2.15
N VAL A 246 5.26 11.68 1.84
CA VAL A 246 5.15 13.06 2.35
C VAL A 246 3.94 13.79 1.80
N THR A 247 3.57 13.52 0.55
CA THR A 247 2.40 14.14 -0.10
C THR A 247 1.09 13.57 0.41
N TRP A 248 1.14 12.47 1.16
CA TRP A 248 -0.05 11.75 1.60
C TRP A 248 0.21 10.89 2.84
N GLY A 249 -0.39 11.29 3.97
CA GLY A 249 -0.44 10.45 5.17
C GLY A 249 0.52 10.84 6.29
N TRP A 250 1.17 12.01 6.26
CA TRP A 250 2.14 12.43 7.28
C TRP A 250 3.33 11.47 7.40
N GLY A 251 3.73 10.81 6.30
CA GLY A 251 4.92 9.97 6.27
C GLY A 251 6.18 10.74 5.85
N PHE A 252 7.31 10.04 5.77
CA PHE A 252 8.62 10.63 5.45
C PHE A 252 9.18 10.27 4.07
N ASN A 253 8.50 9.45 3.26
CA ASN A 253 8.95 9.11 1.91
C ASN A 253 8.73 10.31 0.98
N ALA A 254 9.79 11.09 0.76
CA ALA A 254 9.77 12.27 -0.10
C ALA A 254 9.89 11.95 -1.60
N ASN A 255 10.42 10.77 -1.91
CA ASN A 255 10.60 10.28 -3.27
C ASN A 255 9.68 9.07 -3.50
N GLN A 256 9.42 8.78 -4.78
CA GLN A 256 8.73 7.56 -5.15
C GLN A 256 9.53 6.33 -4.68
N ALA A 257 8.88 5.43 -3.96
CA ALA A 257 9.48 4.15 -3.59
C ALA A 257 9.79 3.31 -4.84
N GLY A 258 10.74 2.39 -4.73
CA GLY A 258 11.23 1.58 -5.83
C GLY A 258 12.22 2.28 -6.76
N ALA A 259 12.41 3.60 -6.65
CA ALA A 259 13.32 4.35 -7.52
C ALA A 259 14.81 4.12 -7.19
N SER A 260 15.15 3.73 -5.96
CA SER A 260 16.53 3.60 -5.48
C SER A 260 16.93 2.15 -5.14
N VAL A 261 16.29 1.17 -5.78
CA VAL A 261 16.58 -0.27 -5.58
C VAL A 261 17.85 -0.73 -6.30
N GLN A 262 18.65 0.19 -6.87
CA GLN A 262 19.91 -0.12 -7.57
C GLN A 262 20.89 -0.96 -6.74
N GLY A 263 20.82 -0.87 -5.40
CA GLY A 263 21.60 -1.72 -4.49
C GLY A 263 21.37 -3.23 -4.69
N VAL A 264 20.21 -3.64 -5.23
CA VAL A 264 19.92 -5.03 -5.61
C VAL A 264 20.97 -5.56 -6.61
N ASN A 265 21.41 -4.73 -7.57
CA ASN A 265 22.40 -5.12 -8.59
C ASN A 265 23.78 -5.42 -7.99
N SER A 266 24.04 -5.02 -6.74
CA SER A 266 25.29 -5.31 -6.03
C SER A 266 25.28 -6.63 -5.26
N LEU A 267 24.14 -7.35 -5.23
CA LEU A 267 24.04 -8.62 -4.53
C LEU A 267 24.87 -9.70 -5.23
N SER A 268 25.70 -10.40 -4.44
CA SER A 268 26.57 -11.46 -4.94
C SER A 268 25.80 -12.58 -5.64
N ILE A 269 24.55 -12.85 -5.27
CA ILE A 269 23.69 -13.84 -5.94
C ILE A 269 23.31 -13.42 -7.37
N LEU A 270 23.15 -12.11 -7.60
CA LEU A 270 22.88 -11.55 -8.93
C LEU A 270 24.16 -11.34 -9.73
N GLN A 271 25.28 -11.06 -9.06
CA GLN A 271 26.61 -11.05 -9.67
C GLN A 271 27.13 -12.47 -9.97
N ALA A 272 26.65 -13.50 -9.26
CA ALA A 272 26.96 -14.89 -9.58
C ALA A 272 26.17 -15.39 -10.80
N SER A 273 25.06 -14.72 -11.15
CA SER A 273 24.26 -15.01 -12.35
C SER A 273 24.61 -14.14 -13.56
N THR A 274 25.54 -13.19 -13.45
CA THR A 274 26.07 -12.49 -14.64
C THR A 274 26.84 -13.47 -15.52
N ASP A 275 26.74 -13.31 -16.84
CA ASP A 275 27.51 -14.10 -17.79
C ASP A 275 29.03 -13.95 -17.52
N GLN A 276 29.85 -14.84 -18.09
CA GLN A 276 31.31 -14.84 -17.90
C GLN A 276 31.98 -13.52 -18.34
N ASN A 277 31.26 -12.61 -19.01
CA ASN A 277 31.76 -11.34 -19.49
C ASN A 277 31.43 -10.16 -18.56
N GLY A 278 30.62 -10.38 -17.51
CA GLY A 278 30.39 -9.41 -16.42
C GLY A 278 29.78 -8.09 -16.88
N LYS A 279 29.10 -8.06 -18.03
CA LYS A 279 28.66 -6.80 -18.64
C LYS A 279 27.28 -6.33 -18.24
N ASP A 280 26.34 -7.24 -17.95
CA ASP A 280 24.97 -6.84 -17.62
C ASP A 280 24.44 -7.63 -16.41
N SER A 281 24.07 -6.91 -15.33
CA SER A 281 23.35 -7.54 -14.21
C SER A 281 22.00 -8.02 -14.72
N TRP A 282 21.60 -9.25 -14.39
CA TRP A 282 20.34 -9.85 -14.86
C TRP A 282 19.10 -8.96 -14.58
N ALA A 283 19.14 -8.20 -13.48
CA ALA A 283 18.09 -7.24 -13.11
C ALA A 283 18.06 -5.98 -14.01
N THR A 284 19.17 -5.61 -14.62
CA THR A 284 19.23 -4.55 -15.65
C THR A 284 18.71 -5.07 -16.99
N ILE A 285 19.01 -6.33 -17.34
CA ILE A 285 18.59 -6.95 -18.60
C ILE A 285 17.06 -7.04 -18.70
N GLU A 286 16.32 -7.36 -17.62
CA GLU A 286 14.84 -7.38 -17.66
C GLU A 286 14.20 -6.00 -17.59
N ALA A 287 14.78 -5.07 -16.83
CA ALA A 287 14.31 -3.68 -16.79
C ALA A 287 14.49 -2.97 -18.15
N GLU A 288 15.49 -3.40 -18.94
CA GLU A 288 15.80 -2.92 -20.29
C GLU A 288 15.47 -3.95 -21.38
N ALA A 289 14.82 -5.08 -21.04
CA ALA A 289 14.53 -6.14 -21.99
C ALA A 289 13.59 -5.57 -23.05
N SER A 290 14.06 -5.63 -24.30
CA SER A 290 13.30 -5.18 -25.46
C SER A 290 11.92 -5.84 -25.43
N THR A 291 10.86 -5.04 -25.41
CA THR A 291 9.47 -5.51 -25.52
C THR A 291 9.13 -6.03 -26.92
N THR A 292 10.13 -6.23 -27.78
CA THR A 292 9.95 -6.72 -29.14
C THR A 292 9.56 -8.18 -29.09
N GLY A 293 8.37 -8.52 -29.60
CA GLY A 293 7.74 -9.84 -29.45
C GLY A 293 6.59 -9.84 -28.43
N ILE A 294 6.53 -8.89 -27.49
CA ILE A 294 5.35 -8.70 -26.64
C ILE A 294 4.13 -8.40 -27.49
N GLU A 295 4.28 -7.71 -28.62
CA GLU A 295 3.16 -7.39 -29.53
C GLU A 295 2.56 -8.65 -30.19
N GLU A 296 3.39 -9.64 -30.53
CA GLU A 296 2.92 -10.94 -31.06
C GLU A 296 2.26 -11.77 -29.97
N GLU A 297 2.85 -11.85 -28.77
CA GLU A 297 2.23 -12.52 -27.63
C GLU A 297 0.92 -11.83 -27.21
N LEU A 298 0.88 -10.49 -27.24
CA LEU A 298 -0.32 -9.70 -26.97
C LEU A 298 -1.40 -9.94 -28.04
N SER A 299 -1.01 -10.17 -29.30
CA SER A 299 -1.93 -10.60 -30.35
C SER A 299 -2.47 -12.00 -30.07
N LEU A 300 -1.62 -12.97 -29.74
CA LEU A 300 -2.03 -14.34 -29.41
C LEU A 300 -2.96 -14.39 -28.19
N VAL A 301 -2.65 -13.62 -27.14
CA VAL A 301 -3.50 -13.52 -25.95
C VAL A 301 -4.83 -12.83 -26.28
N LYS A 302 -4.84 -11.81 -27.15
CA LYS A 302 -6.09 -11.20 -27.64
C LYS A 302 -6.94 -12.20 -28.41
N ASP A 303 -6.34 -12.96 -29.31
CA ASP A 303 -7.03 -13.97 -30.12
C ASP A 303 -7.60 -15.08 -29.22
N TYR A 304 -6.79 -15.59 -28.28
CA TYR A 304 -7.24 -16.59 -27.31
C TYR A 304 -8.36 -16.05 -26.41
N THR A 305 -8.26 -14.80 -25.95
CA THR A 305 -9.30 -14.15 -25.15
C THR A 305 -10.60 -13.97 -25.94
N ALA A 306 -10.53 -13.69 -27.24
CA ALA A 306 -11.69 -13.61 -28.10
C ALA A 306 -12.38 -14.97 -28.22
N VAL A 307 -11.60 -16.03 -28.48
CA VAL A 307 -12.13 -17.42 -28.54
C VAL A 307 -12.82 -17.81 -27.24
N CYS A 308 -12.17 -17.61 -26.08
CA CYS A 308 -12.79 -17.94 -24.80
C CYS A 308 -14.06 -17.12 -24.52
N ARG A 309 -14.14 -15.86 -24.98
CA ARG A 309 -15.35 -15.04 -24.83
C ARG A 309 -16.49 -15.57 -25.69
N ASP A 310 -16.20 -15.99 -26.91
CA ASP A 310 -17.19 -16.57 -27.82
C ASP A 310 -17.70 -17.91 -27.25
N GLU A 311 -16.79 -18.76 -26.76
CA GLU A 311 -17.16 -20.00 -26.06
C GLU A 311 -18.03 -19.75 -24.82
N MET A 312 -17.69 -18.74 -24.00
CA MET A 312 -18.51 -18.36 -22.86
C MET A 312 -19.86 -17.80 -23.29
N ALA A 313 -19.93 -17.02 -24.37
CA ALA A 313 -21.18 -16.50 -24.91
C ALA A 313 -22.10 -17.64 -25.38
N ASP A 314 -21.53 -18.66 -26.04
CA ASP A 314 -22.24 -19.86 -26.48
C ASP A 314 -22.78 -20.68 -25.30
N ILE A 315 -22.09 -20.68 -24.15
CA ILE A 315 -22.59 -21.34 -22.92
C ILE A 315 -23.66 -20.48 -22.24
N ILE A 316 -23.47 -19.16 -22.18
CA ILE A 316 -24.38 -18.24 -21.47
C ILE A 316 -25.71 -18.08 -22.22
N HIS A 317 -25.70 -18.08 -23.54
CA HIS A 317 -26.89 -17.82 -24.35
C HIS A 317 -28.03 -18.84 -24.12
N PRO A 318 -27.79 -20.17 -24.10
CA PRO A 318 -28.79 -21.16 -23.73
C PRO A 318 -29.31 -20.99 -22.30
N HIS A 319 -28.44 -20.69 -21.34
CA HIS A 319 -28.85 -20.48 -19.95
C HIS A 319 -29.75 -19.24 -19.81
N THR A 320 -29.44 -18.17 -20.52
CA THR A 320 -30.25 -16.95 -20.54
C THR A 320 -31.62 -17.23 -21.15
N THR A 321 -31.65 -17.97 -22.26
CA THR A 321 -32.90 -18.38 -22.93
C THR A 321 -33.79 -19.23 -22.02
N LEU A 322 -33.20 -20.15 -21.24
CA LEU A 322 -33.91 -20.95 -20.25
C LEU A 322 -34.48 -20.09 -19.12
N LEU A 323 -33.68 -19.16 -18.58
CA LEU A 323 -34.14 -18.24 -17.53
C LEU A 323 -35.29 -17.35 -17.99
N ASP A 324 -35.23 -16.85 -19.22
CA ASP A 324 -36.31 -16.05 -19.81
C ASP A 324 -37.60 -16.87 -19.98
N ALA A 325 -37.48 -18.13 -20.41
CA ALA A 325 -38.62 -19.04 -20.54
C ALA A 325 -39.26 -19.34 -19.16
N ASP A 326 -38.44 -19.60 -18.14
CA ASP A 326 -38.90 -19.84 -16.77
C ASP A 326 -39.58 -18.59 -16.20
N TYR A 327 -39.02 -17.40 -16.45
CA TYR A 327 -39.62 -16.14 -16.03
C TYR A 327 -41.01 -15.92 -16.66
N VAL A 328 -41.15 -16.17 -17.96
CA VAL A 328 -42.46 -16.10 -18.64
C VAL A 328 -43.44 -17.13 -18.08
N ALA A 329 -42.99 -18.35 -17.78
CA ALA A 329 -43.82 -19.38 -17.15
C ALA A 329 -44.30 -18.95 -15.75
N GLN A 330 -43.41 -18.36 -14.94
CA GLN A 330 -43.74 -17.84 -13.63
C GLN A 330 -44.78 -16.70 -13.69
N GLN A 331 -44.65 -15.78 -14.65
CA GLN A 331 -45.64 -14.73 -14.88
C GLN A 331 -47.03 -15.30 -15.24
N ARG A 332 -47.08 -16.33 -16.09
CA ARG A 332 -48.34 -17.02 -16.43
C ARG A 332 -48.97 -17.69 -15.21
N TYR A 333 -48.16 -18.38 -14.41
CA TYR A 333 -48.63 -19.01 -13.17
C TYR A 333 -49.20 -17.97 -12.19
N HIS A 334 -48.50 -16.85 -12.01
CA HIS A 334 -48.96 -15.76 -11.15
C HIS A 334 -50.30 -15.15 -11.62
N ALA A 335 -50.47 -14.98 -12.92
CA ALA A 335 -51.74 -14.49 -13.50
C ALA A 335 -52.89 -15.49 -13.29
N GLN A 336 -52.65 -16.78 -13.50
CA GLN A 336 -53.64 -17.84 -13.22
C GLN A 336 -54.01 -17.90 -11.74
N PHE A 337 -53.03 -17.80 -10.84
CA PHE A 337 -53.26 -17.77 -9.41
C PHE A 337 -54.11 -16.58 -8.98
N LYS A 338 -53.84 -15.38 -9.51
CA LYS A 338 -54.68 -14.18 -9.29
C LYS A 338 -56.12 -14.40 -9.74
N ARG A 339 -56.33 -15.03 -10.91
CA ARG A 339 -57.67 -15.34 -11.43
C ARG A 339 -58.43 -16.32 -10.53
N LEU A 340 -57.78 -17.40 -10.11
CA LEU A 340 -58.38 -18.39 -9.19
C LEU A 340 -58.77 -17.75 -7.85
N ARG A 341 -57.93 -16.86 -7.33
CA ARG A 341 -58.23 -16.13 -6.09
C ARG A 341 -59.45 -15.22 -6.25
N GLY A 342 -59.61 -14.58 -7.41
CA GLY A 342 -60.81 -13.79 -7.72
C GLY A 342 -62.07 -14.65 -7.70
N LEU A 343 -62.07 -15.78 -8.41
CA LEU A 343 -63.21 -16.70 -8.46
C LEU A 343 -63.60 -17.25 -7.08
N ALA A 344 -62.61 -17.60 -6.25
CA ALA A 344 -62.88 -18.08 -4.89
C ALA A 344 -63.47 -16.99 -3.98
N SER A 345 -63.13 -15.72 -4.22
CA SER A 345 -63.73 -14.59 -3.51
C SER A 345 -65.18 -14.37 -3.94
N ASP A 346 -65.46 -14.43 -5.25
CA ASP A 346 -66.80 -14.26 -5.80
C ASP A 346 -67.76 -15.38 -5.32
N GLU A 347 -67.28 -16.62 -5.19
CA GLU A 347 -68.06 -17.73 -4.61
C GLU A 347 -68.36 -17.53 -3.12
N ALA A 348 -67.43 -16.94 -2.36
CA ALA A 348 -67.64 -16.66 -0.94
C ALA A 348 -68.64 -15.52 -0.70
N ASP A 349 -68.72 -14.55 -1.61
CA ASP A 349 -69.69 -13.45 -1.55
C ASP A 349 -71.08 -13.87 -2.03
N ALA A 350 -71.18 -14.96 -2.80
CA ALA A 350 -72.44 -15.50 -3.33
C ALA A 350 -73.13 -16.54 -2.40
N ALA A 351 -72.41 -17.06 -1.39
CA ALA A 351 -72.91 -18.02 -0.40
C ALA A 351 -73.30 -17.32 0.90
#